data_AF-A0A1Y0GX19-F1
#
_entry.id   AF-A0A1Y0GX19-F1
#
_cell.length_a   1.000
_cell.length_b   1.000
_cell.length_c   1.000
_cell.angle_alpha   90.00
_cell.angle_beta   90.00
_cell.angle_gamma   90.00
#
_symmetry.space_group_name_H-M   'P 1'
#
loop_
_entity.id
_entity.type
_entity.pdbx_description
1 polymer ?
#
loop_
_entity_poly.entity_id
_entity_poly.type
_entity_poly.pdbx_seq_one_letter_code
_entity_poly.pdbx_strand_id
1 'polypeptide(L)'
;MKLPGPLYFILATFIILCGIYNSVTPYRESGVLRYQRMPDPITGQMIPQTVNDVGAPDERQHSNYIAHLKSGKGFPVLVPGDPNAYENYQAHQPPLFYILGTAWSTVTGADPTDPNAGFRLRFLNSIIGLASLLGIYFAGIWGLGRQEIALAATAFAAFLPMNVALHGAVSNDPLLYAIVTWVFALTIRGVQQGWHFKLAITIGALVGLGLLTKTTALVCFPVLLAGLALTHFQHREDAKPNLTIWAVALVLPIIIALPWLLRNKELYGDFLAVSVFNAAFTGSPQANTFIEIFGPQGYWLNMVLWWTSRSFIGAFGYMDIFLFDKMRSDQSAALYSGIFLITAGIVLLGQLGYREIKSQSDSEALPRPAPFQILHLVLFVFTTILFIRFNLQYFQGQARYLFPAIVSFAYLFAFGSVRILKSKPEIAYLVPTVFLGLLNLAAIQSMTSGFPLRQP
;
A
#
# COMPACT_ATOMS: atom_id res chain seq x y z
N MET A 1 -8.62 20.15 17.92
CA MET A 1 -9.33 18.93 18.37
C MET A 1 -8.34 18.07 19.14
N LYS A 2 -8.63 17.67 20.37
CA LYS A 2 -7.77 16.74 21.13
C LYS A 2 -7.98 15.34 20.57
N LEU A 3 -6.91 14.66 20.16
CA LEU A 3 -7.00 13.28 19.67
C LEU A 3 -7.37 12.32 20.80
N PRO A 4 -8.15 11.25 20.52
CA PRO A 4 -8.60 10.32 21.55
C PRO A 4 -7.48 9.39 22.01
N GLY A 5 -7.50 8.99 23.29
CA GLY A 5 -6.52 8.08 23.90
C GLY A 5 -6.24 6.80 23.08
N PRO A 6 -7.27 6.07 22.60
CA PRO A 6 -7.09 4.90 21.77
C PRO A 6 -6.28 5.14 20.49
N LEU A 7 -6.37 6.32 19.88
CA LEU A 7 -5.58 6.62 18.68
C LEU A 7 -4.08 6.67 19.00
N TYR A 8 -3.68 7.30 20.10
CA TYR A 8 -2.27 7.30 20.53
C TYR A 8 -1.76 5.88 20.79
N PHE A 9 -2.58 5.03 21.42
CA PHE A 9 -2.24 3.62 21.62
C PHE A 9 -2.01 2.88 20.30
N ILE A 10 -2.92 3.04 19.32
CA ILE A 10 -2.80 2.42 17.99
C ILE A 10 -1.51 2.88 17.29
N LEU A 11 -1.25 4.20 17.26
CA LEU A 11 -0.08 4.78 16.61
C LEU A 11 1.24 4.33 17.26
N ALA A 12 1.30 4.32 18.60
CA ALA A 12 2.49 3.88 19.33
C ALA A 12 2.77 2.39 19.10
N THR A 13 1.73 1.55 19.16
CA THR A 13 1.86 0.10 18.95
C THR A 13 2.26 -0.21 17.51
N PHE A 14 1.74 0.54 16.53
CA PHE A 14 2.17 0.42 15.13
C PHE A 14 3.67 0.67 14.96
N ILE A 15 4.24 1.71 15.58
CA ILE A 15 5.68 1.99 15.52
C ILE A 15 6.48 0.89 16.19
N ILE A 16 6.03 0.37 17.33
CA ILE A 16 6.68 -0.75 18.01
C ILE A 16 6.69 -1.98 17.10
N LEU A 17 5.55 -2.31 16.48
CA LEU A 17 5.46 -3.43 15.54
C LEU A 17 6.37 -3.22 14.33
N CYS A 18 6.39 -2.03 13.72
CA CYS A 18 7.29 -1.73 12.61
C CYS A 18 8.76 -1.91 13.04
N GLY A 19 9.13 -1.47 14.25
CA GLY A 19 10.46 -1.68 14.82
C GLY A 19 10.81 -3.16 14.98
N ILE A 20 9.87 -4.00 15.43
CA ILE A 20 10.06 -5.45 15.53
C ILE A 20 10.25 -6.06 14.14
N TYR A 21 9.37 -5.79 13.18
CA TYR A 21 9.47 -6.30 11.81
C TYR A 21 10.78 -5.89 11.14
N ASN A 22 11.16 -4.63 11.34
CA ASN A 22 12.43 -4.10 10.87
C ASN A 22 13.63 -4.86 11.47
N SER A 23 13.60 -5.13 12.79
CA SER A 23 14.70 -5.84 13.47
C SER A 23 14.88 -7.30 13.04
N VAL A 24 13.80 -7.98 12.63
CA VAL A 24 13.84 -9.40 12.24
C VAL A 24 14.03 -9.61 10.74
N THR A 25 13.88 -8.57 9.91
CA THR A 25 14.03 -8.67 8.46
C THR A 25 15.48 -8.40 8.07
N PRO A 26 16.19 -9.33 7.41
CA PRO A 26 17.55 -9.10 6.92
C PRO A 26 17.63 -7.90 5.97
N TYR A 27 18.78 -7.23 5.93
CA TYR A 27 19.02 -6.10 5.03
C TYR A 27 20.31 -6.33 4.24
N ARG A 28 20.23 -6.37 2.90
CA ARG A 28 21.36 -6.66 2.02
C ARG A 28 22.06 -7.98 2.33
N GLU A 29 21.28 -8.97 2.75
CA GLU A 29 21.81 -10.28 3.11
C GLU A 29 21.46 -11.29 2.02
N SER A 30 22.48 -11.81 1.32
CA SER A 30 22.27 -12.83 0.29
C SER A 30 21.82 -14.15 0.89
N GLY A 31 21.12 -14.95 0.10
CA GLY A 31 20.65 -16.26 0.56
C GLY A 31 19.88 -17.03 -0.51
N VAL A 32 19.09 -18.00 -0.07
CA VAL A 32 18.31 -18.90 -0.93
C VAL A 32 16.82 -18.85 -0.61
N LEU A 33 15.99 -18.87 -1.65
CA LEU A 33 14.54 -19.00 -1.53
C LEU A 33 14.15 -20.48 -1.53
N ARG A 34 13.32 -20.88 -0.55
CA ARG A 34 13.01 -22.29 -0.31
C ARG A 34 12.00 -22.84 -1.31
N TYR A 35 11.05 -22.02 -1.74
CA TYR A 35 9.96 -22.44 -2.62
C TYR A 35 10.15 -22.02 -4.07
N GLN A 36 11.10 -21.12 -4.33
CA GLN A 36 11.47 -20.73 -5.68
C GLN A 36 12.70 -21.53 -6.13
N ARG A 37 12.72 -21.92 -7.41
CA ARG A 37 13.74 -22.78 -7.99
C ARG A 37 14.28 -22.14 -9.26
N MET A 38 15.57 -22.30 -9.50
CA MET A 38 16.24 -21.92 -10.74
C MET A 38 16.98 -23.14 -11.33
N PRO A 39 17.17 -23.21 -12.66
CA PRO A 39 18.03 -24.24 -13.25
C PRO A 39 19.49 -23.97 -12.88
N ASP A 40 20.19 -25.00 -12.41
CA ASP A 40 21.63 -24.96 -12.16
C ASP A 40 22.38 -24.72 -13.49
N PRO A 41 23.29 -23.74 -13.57
CA PRO A 41 23.94 -23.38 -14.82
C PRO A 41 24.79 -24.49 -15.46
N ILE A 42 25.23 -25.49 -14.68
CA ILE A 42 26.14 -26.55 -15.13
C ILE A 42 25.36 -27.83 -15.42
N THR A 43 24.48 -28.22 -14.51
CA THR A 43 23.77 -29.50 -14.53
C THR A 43 22.36 -29.41 -15.07
N GLY A 44 21.78 -28.20 -15.16
CA GLY A 44 20.38 -27.97 -15.53
C GLY A 44 19.36 -28.43 -14.49
N GLN A 45 19.80 -28.96 -13.34
CA GLN A 45 18.90 -29.41 -12.28
C GLN A 45 18.24 -28.22 -11.58
N MET A 46 16.98 -28.37 -11.17
CA MET A 46 16.27 -27.31 -10.44
C MET A 46 16.78 -27.24 -9.00
N ILE A 47 17.52 -26.18 -8.67
CA ILE A 47 18.07 -25.90 -7.34
C ILE A 47 17.32 -24.74 -6.67
N PRO A 48 17.36 -24.58 -5.33
CA PRO A 48 16.84 -23.39 -4.66
C PRO A 48 17.36 -22.09 -5.29
N GLN A 49 16.48 -21.12 -5.48
CA GLN A 49 16.85 -19.85 -6.11
C GLN A 49 17.72 -19.02 -5.16
N THR A 50 18.97 -18.74 -5.54
CA THR A 50 19.83 -17.76 -4.88
C THR A 50 19.38 -16.33 -5.17
N VAL A 51 19.51 -15.46 -4.17
CA VAL A 51 19.19 -14.03 -4.25
C VAL A 51 20.24 -13.19 -3.50
N ASN A 52 20.47 -11.96 -3.98
CA ASN A 52 21.43 -11.03 -3.37
C ASN A 52 20.88 -10.33 -2.11
N ASP A 53 19.59 -10.47 -1.86
CA ASP A 53 18.91 -10.01 -0.64
C ASP A 53 17.73 -10.95 -0.37
N VAL A 54 17.65 -11.55 0.82
CA VAL A 54 16.48 -12.33 1.26
C VAL A 54 15.45 -11.47 2.01
N GLY A 55 15.79 -10.22 2.30
CA GLY A 55 15.00 -9.25 3.04
C GLY A 55 13.71 -8.82 2.34
N ALA A 56 13.28 -7.58 2.55
CA ALA A 56 12.03 -7.11 1.97
C ALA A 56 12.12 -7.02 0.43
N PRO A 57 11.02 -7.33 -0.31
CA PRO A 57 11.02 -7.26 -1.77
C PRO A 57 11.45 -5.88 -2.27
N ASP A 58 12.33 -5.88 -3.26
CA ASP A 58 12.82 -4.71 -3.98
C ASP A 58 13.62 -3.69 -3.12
N GLU A 59 13.84 -4.01 -1.85
CA GLU A 59 14.41 -3.09 -0.85
C GLU A 59 15.84 -2.67 -1.19
N ARG A 60 16.64 -3.62 -1.68
CA ARG A 60 18.01 -3.39 -2.14
C ARG A 60 18.04 -2.37 -3.27
N GLN A 61 17.13 -2.47 -4.24
CA GLN A 61 17.05 -1.57 -5.39
C GLN A 61 16.58 -0.17 -4.99
N HIS A 62 15.63 -0.08 -4.06
CA HIS A 62 15.25 1.21 -3.49
C HIS A 62 16.40 1.86 -2.71
N SER A 63 17.16 1.07 -1.95
CA SER A 63 18.35 1.53 -1.22
C SER A 63 19.47 1.96 -2.16
N ASN A 64 19.68 1.26 -3.27
CA ASN A 64 20.66 1.63 -4.30
C ASN A 64 20.29 2.97 -4.96
N TYR A 65 19.01 3.23 -5.22
CA TYR A 65 18.57 4.54 -5.70
C TYR A 65 18.97 5.63 -4.70
N ILE A 66 18.67 5.44 -3.40
CA ILE A 66 19.06 6.40 -2.35
C ILE A 66 20.58 6.60 -2.32
N ALA A 67 21.38 5.53 -2.39
CA ALA A 67 22.84 5.61 -2.44
C ALA A 67 23.33 6.40 -3.67
N HIS A 68 22.72 6.16 -4.84
CA HIS A 68 23.05 6.86 -6.08
C HIS A 68 22.82 8.37 -5.97
N LEU A 69 21.67 8.79 -5.43
CA LEU A 69 21.38 10.21 -5.15
C LEU A 69 22.35 10.79 -4.11
N LYS A 70 22.59 10.08 -3.00
CA LYS A 70 23.51 10.51 -1.95
C LYS A 70 24.93 10.72 -2.47
N SER A 71 25.36 9.94 -3.46
CA SER A 71 26.67 10.08 -4.11
C SER A 71 26.77 11.23 -5.11
N GLY A 72 25.70 12.02 -5.30
CA GLY A 72 25.70 13.20 -6.18
C GLY A 72 25.56 12.88 -7.67
N LYS A 73 25.20 11.65 -8.04
CA LYS A 73 25.11 11.19 -9.45
C LYS A 73 23.81 11.58 -10.16
N GLY A 74 23.01 12.47 -9.58
CA GLY A 74 21.70 12.87 -10.12
C GLY A 74 20.68 11.72 -10.14
N PHE A 75 19.58 11.87 -10.89
CA PHE A 75 18.55 10.83 -10.98
C PHE A 75 19.03 9.64 -11.84
N PRO A 76 18.94 8.40 -11.35
CA PRO A 76 19.37 7.22 -12.11
C PRO A 76 18.49 7.01 -13.36
N VAL A 77 19.05 6.35 -14.36
CA VAL A 77 18.39 6.01 -15.62
C VAL A 77 18.25 4.50 -15.70
N LEU A 78 17.06 4.02 -16.08
CA LEU A 78 16.84 2.60 -16.33
C LEU A 78 17.34 2.26 -17.74
N VAL A 79 18.26 1.32 -17.85
CA VAL A 79 18.85 0.88 -19.12
C VAL A 79 18.45 -0.58 -19.37
N PRO A 80 17.61 -0.87 -20.38
CA PRO A 80 17.28 -2.24 -20.73
C PRO A 80 18.52 -3.05 -21.11
N GLY A 81 18.63 -4.27 -20.60
CA GLY A 81 19.78 -5.16 -20.89
C GLY A 81 21.07 -4.83 -20.11
N ASP A 82 21.03 -3.89 -19.16
CA ASP A 82 22.15 -3.64 -18.25
C ASP A 82 22.54 -4.95 -17.50
N PRO A 83 23.81 -5.38 -17.53
CA PRO A 83 24.27 -6.52 -16.73
C PRO A 83 23.97 -6.41 -15.23
N ASN A 84 23.82 -5.18 -14.72
CA ASN A 84 23.44 -4.89 -13.35
C ASN A 84 21.94 -4.58 -13.18
N ALA A 85 21.08 -4.96 -14.13
CA ALA A 85 19.64 -4.67 -14.12
C ALA A 85 18.96 -5.03 -12.78
N TYR A 86 19.40 -6.13 -12.14
CA TYR A 86 18.90 -6.49 -10.81
C TYR A 86 19.10 -5.38 -9.77
N GLU A 87 20.23 -4.68 -9.77
CA GLU A 87 20.56 -3.67 -8.75
C GLU A 87 19.83 -2.34 -8.98
N ASN A 88 19.33 -2.08 -10.19
CA ASN A 88 18.85 -0.75 -10.58
C ASN A 88 17.49 -0.74 -11.32
N TYR A 89 16.75 -1.85 -11.41
CA TYR A 89 15.47 -1.86 -12.14
C TYR A 89 14.42 -0.88 -11.60
N GLN A 90 14.56 -0.39 -10.36
CA GLN A 90 13.72 0.67 -9.78
C GLN A 90 14.12 2.10 -10.21
N ALA A 91 15.14 2.29 -11.06
CA ALA A 91 15.61 3.61 -11.51
C ALA A 91 14.58 4.41 -12.31
N HIS A 92 13.59 3.75 -12.90
CA HIS A 92 12.47 4.39 -13.59
C HIS A 92 11.46 5.05 -12.63
N GLN A 93 11.48 4.69 -11.34
CA GLN A 93 10.49 5.16 -10.38
C GLN A 93 10.62 6.67 -10.14
N PRO A 94 9.48 7.38 -9.95
CA PRO A 94 9.48 8.78 -9.59
C PRO A 94 10.28 9.12 -8.31
N PRO A 95 10.85 10.33 -8.20
CA PRO A 95 12.00 10.57 -7.32
C PRO A 95 11.68 10.90 -5.85
N LEU A 96 10.43 11.23 -5.50
CA LEU A 96 10.11 11.88 -4.22
C LEU A 96 10.53 11.05 -3.00
N PHE A 97 10.20 9.75 -2.98
CA PHE A 97 10.58 8.87 -1.89
C PHE A 97 12.11 8.81 -1.71
N TYR A 98 12.85 8.74 -2.81
CA TYR A 98 14.31 8.61 -2.78
C TYR A 98 15.00 9.90 -2.36
N ILE A 99 14.43 11.06 -2.69
CA ILE A 99 14.89 12.36 -2.18
C ILE A 99 14.71 12.40 -0.65
N LEU A 100 13.55 12.00 -0.15
CA LEU A 100 13.29 11.92 1.30
C LEU A 100 14.22 10.89 1.98
N GLY A 101 14.41 9.73 1.36
CA GLY A 101 15.34 8.70 1.81
C GLY A 101 16.79 9.18 1.85
N THR A 102 17.21 10.02 0.90
CA THR A 102 18.56 10.61 0.86
C THR A 102 18.75 11.63 1.97
N ALA A 103 17.76 12.50 2.18
CA ALA A 103 17.77 13.45 3.30
C ALA A 103 17.79 12.72 4.65
N TRP A 104 16.96 11.69 4.80
CA TRP A 104 16.91 10.85 6.00
C TRP A 104 18.22 10.11 6.27
N SER A 105 18.80 9.50 5.23
CA SER A 105 20.12 8.85 5.27
C SER A 105 21.23 9.83 5.68
N THR A 106 21.13 11.09 5.28
CA THR A 106 22.09 12.14 5.65
C THR A 106 21.93 12.54 7.12
N VAL A 107 20.70 12.80 7.57
CA VAL A 107 20.40 13.20 8.97
C VAL A 107 20.74 12.10 9.97
N THR A 108 20.47 10.84 9.63
CA THR A 108 20.71 9.69 10.52
C THR A 108 22.12 9.11 10.42
N GLY A 109 22.93 9.55 9.44
CA GLY A 109 24.23 8.97 9.12
C GLY A 109 24.16 7.53 8.57
N ALA A 110 22.97 7.01 8.27
CA ALA A 110 22.81 5.66 7.77
C ALA A 110 23.30 5.55 6.31
N ASP A 111 24.27 4.69 6.03
CA ASP A 111 24.73 4.41 4.66
C ASP A 111 23.79 3.38 4.00
N PRO A 112 23.09 3.69 2.89
CA PRO A 112 22.23 2.73 2.21
C PRO A 112 22.96 1.52 1.62
N THR A 113 24.29 1.47 1.65
CA THR A 113 25.10 0.33 1.21
C THR A 113 25.61 -0.54 2.36
N ASP A 114 25.55 -0.06 3.60
CA ASP A 114 25.97 -0.77 4.81
C ASP A 114 24.88 -1.76 5.28
N PRO A 115 25.16 -3.06 5.39
CA PRO A 115 24.21 -4.06 5.92
C PRO A 115 23.66 -3.72 7.32
N ASN A 116 24.38 -2.95 8.13
CA ASN A 116 23.93 -2.55 9.48
C ASN A 116 23.01 -1.32 9.48
N ALA A 117 22.85 -0.65 8.34
CA ALA A 117 22.06 0.58 8.25
C ALA A 117 20.55 0.34 8.08
N GLY A 118 20.14 -0.89 7.77
CA GLY A 118 18.75 -1.25 7.45
C GLY A 118 17.75 -0.69 8.46
N PHE A 119 18.01 -0.88 9.77
CA PHE A 119 17.10 -0.39 10.81
C PHE A 119 16.81 1.11 10.71
N ARG A 120 17.87 1.91 10.60
CA ARG A 120 17.76 3.37 10.53
C ARG A 120 17.06 3.83 9.26
N LEU A 121 17.34 3.19 8.12
CA LEU A 121 16.75 3.58 6.83
C LEU A 121 15.26 3.26 6.77
N ARG A 122 14.87 2.06 7.21
CA ARG A 122 13.47 1.60 7.25
C ARG A 122 12.60 2.42 8.19
N PHE A 123 13.17 2.99 9.26
CA PHE A 123 12.43 3.79 10.23
C PHE A 123 11.74 5.01 9.62
N LEU A 124 12.26 5.55 8.50
CA LEU A 124 11.57 6.59 7.72
C LEU A 124 10.15 6.14 7.33
N ASN A 125 10.00 4.92 6.82
CA ASN A 125 8.71 4.39 6.42
C ASN A 125 7.80 4.10 7.61
N SER A 126 8.35 3.78 8.78
CA SER A 126 7.57 3.66 10.01
C SER A 126 6.95 5.00 10.41
N ILE A 127 7.71 6.11 10.29
CA ILE A 127 7.20 7.48 10.51
C ILE A 127 6.14 7.86 9.47
N ILE A 128 6.40 7.59 8.19
CA ILE A 128 5.44 7.83 7.11
C ILE A 128 4.13 7.06 7.35
N GLY A 129 4.20 5.86 7.91
CA GLY A 129 3.03 5.07 8.28
C GLY A 129 2.10 5.76 9.26
N LEU A 130 2.63 6.59 10.18
CA LEU A 130 1.78 7.42 11.05
C LEU A 130 0.92 8.38 10.23
N ALA A 131 1.45 8.95 9.16
CA ALA A 131 0.69 9.81 8.26
C ALA A 131 -0.42 9.02 7.55
N SER A 132 -0.15 7.79 7.09
CA SER A 132 -1.17 6.89 6.52
C SER A 132 -2.31 6.62 7.52
N LEU A 133 -1.96 6.28 8.76
CA LEU A 133 -2.94 5.98 9.81
C LEU A 133 -3.78 7.20 10.19
N LEU A 134 -3.16 8.37 10.27
CA LEU A 134 -3.89 9.63 10.49
C LEU A 134 -4.82 9.96 9.32
N GLY A 135 -4.40 9.74 8.07
CA GLY A 135 -5.25 9.91 6.89
C GLY A 135 -6.49 9.02 6.96
N ILE A 136 -6.33 7.75 7.36
CA ILE A 136 -7.45 6.82 7.59
C ILE A 136 -8.35 7.33 8.70
N TYR A 137 -7.81 7.73 9.85
CA TYR A 137 -8.60 8.25 10.97
C TYR A 137 -9.41 9.48 10.56
N PHE A 138 -8.77 10.49 9.96
CA PHE A 138 -9.44 11.72 9.55
C PHE A 138 -10.45 11.53 8.42
N ALA A 139 -10.27 10.54 7.55
CA ALA A 139 -11.29 10.18 6.56
C ALA A 139 -12.64 9.84 7.23
N GLY A 140 -12.62 9.12 8.36
CA GLY A 140 -13.83 8.75 9.09
C GLY A 140 -14.39 9.89 9.92
N ILE A 141 -13.51 10.70 10.53
CA ILE A 141 -13.95 11.89 11.27
C ILE A 141 -14.61 12.90 10.34
N TRP A 142 -14.00 13.23 9.20
CA TRP A 142 -14.56 14.21 8.27
C TRP A 142 -15.67 13.63 7.39
N GLY A 143 -15.62 12.34 7.09
CA GLY A 143 -16.55 11.69 6.17
C GLY A 143 -17.81 11.12 6.83
N LEU A 144 -17.73 10.71 8.10
CA LEU A 144 -18.81 10.04 8.82
C LEU A 144 -19.12 10.68 10.18
N GLY A 145 -18.22 11.51 10.73
CA GLY A 145 -18.38 12.10 12.06
C GLY A 145 -18.30 11.07 13.21
N ARG A 146 -17.84 9.85 12.92
CA ARG A 146 -17.92 8.70 13.85
C ARG A 146 -16.55 8.19 14.25
N GLN A 147 -16.18 8.47 15.49
CA GLN A 147 -14.84 8.15 16.02
C GLN A 147 -14.62 6.65 16.17
N GLU A 148 -15.65 5.90 16.55
CA GLU A 148 -15.63 4.44 16.70
C GLU A 148 -15.22 3.73 15.41
N ILE A 149 -15.74 4.19 14.27
CA ILE A 149 -15.44 3.63 12.95
C ILE A 149 -14.03 4.04 12.52
N ALA A 150 -13.68 5.32 12.71
CA ALA A 150 -12.35 5.83 12.39
C ALA A 150 -11.25 5.08 13.16
N LEU A 151 -11.45 4.83 14.46
CA LEU A 151 -10.52 4.07 15.29
C LEU A 151 -10.42 2.61 14.84
N ALA A 152 -11.53 1.94 14.55
CA ALA A 152 -11.51 0.56 14.07
C ALA A 152 -10.84 0.42 12.69
N ALA A 153 -11.08 1.36 11.77
CA ALA A 153 -10.39 1.37 10.47
C ALA A 153 -8.89 1.61 10.64
N THR A 154 -8.51 2.56 11.50
CA THR A 154 -7.10 2.86 11.78
C THR A 154 -6.41 1.65 12.41
N ALA A 155 -7.04 0.99 13.38
CA ALA A 155 -6.53 -0.23 13.98
C ALA A 155 -6.37 -1.37 12.96
N PHE A 156 -7.33 -1.56 12.04
CA PHE A 156 -7.19 -2.56 10.98
C PHE A 156 -5.91 -2.34 10.17
N ALA A 157 -5.69 -1.12 9.67
CA ALA A 157 -4.49 -0.81 8.89
C ALA A 157 -3.20 -0.87 9.73
N ALA A 158 -3.25 -0.43 10.98
CA ALA A 158 -2.11 -0.43 11.90
C ALA A 158 -1.65 -1.83 12.29
N PHE A 159 -2.56 -2.81 12.28
CA PHE A 159 -2.24 -4.15 12.74
C PHE A 159 -2.24 -5.19 11.60
N LEU A 160 -2.56 -4.84 10.36
CA LEU A 160 -2.46 -5.79 9.24
C LEU A 160 -0.98 -6.20 9.02
N PRO A 161 -0.57 -7.47 9.22
CA PRO A 161 0.84 -7.87 9.24
C PRO A 161 1.62 -7.47 7.98
N MET A 162 1.03 -7.67 6.80
CA MET A 162 1.66 -7.24 5.54
C MET A 162 1.86 -5.73 5.48
N ASN A 163 0.89 -4.94 5.98
CA ASN A 163 1.02 -3.48 5.97
C ASN A 163 2.13 -3.02 6.93
N VAL A 164 2.24 -3.65 8.11
CA VAL A 164 3.34 -3.40 9.05
C VAL A 164 4.69 -3.74 8.41
N ALA A 165 4.81 -4.90 7.75
CA ALA A 165 6.05 -5.31 7.09
C ALA A 165 6.50 -4.32 6.01
N LEU A 166 5.57 -3.80 5.19
CA LEU A 166 5.88 -2.79 4.17
C LEU A 166 6.36 -1.47 4.78
N HIS A 167 5.83 -1.07 5.93
CA HIS A 167 6.29 0.12 6.67
C HIS A 167 7.58 -0.13 7.47
N GLY A 168 8.00 -1.39 7.57
CA GLY A 168 9.30 -1.83 8.09
C GLY A 168 10.34 -2.10 7.00
N ALA A 169 10.12 -1.67 5.75
CA ALA A 169 11.01 -1.86 4.61
C ALA A 169 11.36 -0.51 3.94
N VAL A 170 12.49 -0.42 3.23
CA VAL A 170 12.82 0.73 2.35
C VAL A 170 12.09 0.57 1.02
N SER A 171 10.98 1.29 0.85
CA SER A 171 10.13 1.24 -0.34
C SER A 171 9.34 2.53 -0.56
N ASN A 172 9.00 2.85 -1.80
CA ASN A 172 8.12 3.99 -2.12
C ASN A 172 6.63 3.73 -1.83
N ASP A 173 6.26 2.50 -1.49
CA ASP A 173 4.87 2.10 -1.22
C ASP A 173 4.23 2.81 -0.01
N PRO A 174 4.83 2.82 1.19
CA PRO A 174 4.30 3.56 2.35
C PRO A 174 4.00 5.04 2.07
N LEU A 175 4.88 5.74 1.34
CA LEU A 175 4.66 7.15 0.99
C LEU A 175 3.45 7.32 0.07
N LEU A 176 3.29 6.41 -0.90
CA LEU A 176 2.09 6.39 -1.74
C LEU A 176 0.84 6.18 -0.90
N TYR A 177 0.85 5.23 0.05
CA TYR A 177 -0.31 4.97 0.91
C TYR A 177 -0.68 6.20 1.74
N ALA A 178 0.31 6.88 2.31
CA ALA A 178 0.09 8.12 3.06
C ALA A 178 -0.58 9.18 2.17
N ILE A 179 -0.07 9.38 0.95
CA ILE A 179 -0.63 10.35 0.01
C ILE A 179 -2.07 9.98 -0.37
N VAL A 180 -2.33 8.73 -0.75
CA VAL A 180 -3.66 8.30 -1.21
C VAL A 180 -4.69 8.40 -0.08
N THR A 181 -4.33 8.02 1.15
CA THR A 181 -5.23 8.12 2.31
C THR A 181 -5.54 9.58 2.67
N TRP A 182 -4.57 10.50 2.57
CA TRP A 182 -4.82 11.93 2.77
C TRP A 182 -5.59 12.59 1.63
N VAL A 183 -5.32 12.22 0.37
CA VAL A 183 -6.13 12.66 -0.77
C VAL A 183 -7.58 12.24 -0.58
N PHE A 184 -7.81 10.99 -0.17
CA PHE A 184 -9.16 10.50 0.16
C PHE A 184 -9.79 11.32 1.29
N ALA A 185 -9.09 11.48 2.42
CA ALA A 185 -9.58 12.21 3.59
C ALA A 185 -9.92 13.69 3.29
N LEU A 186 -9.05 14.39 2.57
CA LEU A 186 -9.26 15.78 2.22
C LEU A 186 -10.32 15.95 1.14
N THR A 187 -10.43 15.02 0.19
CA THR A 187 -11.50 15.01 -0.81
C THR A 187 -12.85 14.83 -0.14
N ILE A 188 -13.00 13.86 0.78
CA ILE A 188 -14.26 13.70 1.50
C ILE A 188 -14.55 14.92 2.39
N ARG A 189 -13.54 15.54 2.99
CA ARG A 189 -13.72 16.81 3.71
C ARG A 189 -14.26 17.91 2.80
N GLY A 190 -13.72 18.06 1.60
CA GLY A 190 -14.20 19.02 0.62
C GLY A 190 -15.64 18.77 0.20
N VAL A 191 -16.03 17.51 0.05
CA VAL A 191 -17.42 17.13 -0.24
C VAL A 191 -18.34 17.48 0.92
N GLN A 192 -17.97 17.14 2.16
CA GLN A 192 -18.85 17.30 3.34
C GLN A 192 -18.91 18.73 3.87
N GLN A 193 -17.80 19.47 3.79
CA GLN A 193 -17.65 20.79 4.42
C GLN A 193 -17.53 21.93 3.39
N GLY A 194 -17.52 21.60 2.09
CA GLY A 194 -17.36 22.54 1.01
C GLY A 194 -15.92 22.69 0.54
N TRP A 195 -15.76 22.93 -0.77
CA TRP A 195 -14.46 23.18 -1.37
C TRP A 195 -14.09 24.66 -1.31
N HIS A 196 -12.83 24.91 -1.02
CA HIS A 196 -12.23 26.23 -1.11
C HIS A 196 -10.85 26.14 -1.76
N PHE A 197 -10.35 27.27 -2.26
CA PHE A 197 -9.12 27.33 -3.04
C PHE A 197 -7.91 26.70 -2.34
N LYS A 198 -7.72 26.97 -1.04
CA LYS A 198 -6.63 26.35 -0.26
C LYS A 198 -6.71 24.83 -0.22
N LEU A 199 -7.90 24.24 -0.08
CA LEU A 199 -8.08 22.80 -0.05
C LEU A 199 -7.79 22.18 -1.43
N ALA A 200 -8.24 22.85 -2.50
CA ALA A 200 -7.95 22.43 -3.87
C ALA A 200 -6.45 22.43 -4.17
N ILE A 201 -5.72 23.47 -3.74
CA ILE A 201 -4.25 23.52 -3.84
C ILE A 201 -3.62 22.38 -3.05
N THR A 202 -4.02 22.18 -1.78
CA THR A 202 -3.43 21.14 -0.92
C THR A 202 -3.63 19.75 -1.55
N ILE A 203 -4.84 19.43 -2.01
CA ILE A 203 -5.12 18.14 -2.63
C ILE A 203 -4.38 18.01 -3.97
N GLY A 204 -4.44 19.03 -4.82
CA GLY A 204 -3.74 19.03 -6.11
C GLY A 204 -2.21 18.85 -5.94
N ALA A 205 -1.63 19.51 -4.94
CA ALA A 205 -0.23 19.34 -4.58
C ALA A 205 0.09 17.93 -4.10
N LEU A 206 -0.74 17.36 -3.21
CA LEU A 206 -0.58 15.99 -2.73
C LEU A 206 -0.67 14.97 -3.87
N VAL A 207 -1.60 15.13 -4.81
CA VAL A 207 -1.69 14.24 -5.98
C VAL A 207 -0.44 14.37 -6.86
N GLY A 208 0.07 15.60 -7.08
CA GLY A 208 1.32 15.82 -7.80
C GLY A 208 2.53 15.16 -7.13
N LEU A 209 2.64 15.27 -5.81
CA LEU A 209 3.63 14.56 -5.01
C LEU A 209 3.45 13.03 -5.08
N GLY A 210 2.20 12.56 -5.17
CA GLY A 210 1.87 11.15 -5.40
C GLY A 210 2.42 10.66 -6.74
N LEU A 211 2.22 11.42 -7.82
CA LEU A 211 2.79 11.12 -9.13
C LEU A 211 4.32 11.14 -9.10
N LEU A 212 4.92 12.01 -8.29
CA LEU A 212 6.37 12.01 -8.02
C LEU A 212 6.83 10.91 -7.05
N THR A 213 5.92 10.08 -6.53
CA THR A 213 6.24 8.92 -5.69
C THR A 213 6.13 7.61 -6.46
N LYS A 214 5.00 7.40 -7.16
CA LYS A 214 4.71 6.18 -7.92
C LYS A 214 3.60 6.42 -8.94
N THR A 215 3.72 5.85 -10.14
CA THR A 215 2.73 5.99 -11.22
C THR A 215 1.31 5.53 -10.82
N THR A 216 1.19 4.59 -9.88
CA THR A 216 -0.11 4.14 -9.35
C THR A 216 -0.88 5.21 -8.59
N ALA A 217 -0.27 6.35 -8.25
CA ALA A 217 -0.97 7.54 -7.74
C ALA A 217 -2.00 8.12 -8.72
N LEU A 218 -1.99 7.69 -9.99
CA LEU A 218 -3.05 8.00 -10.95
C LEU A 218 -4.46 7.64 -10.44
N VAL A 219 -4.57 6.70 -9.50
CA VAL A 219 -5.84 6.36 -8.83
C VAL A 219 -6.48 7.55 -8.08
N CYS A 220 -5.69 8.56 -7.72
CA CYS A 220 -6.19 9.76 -7.04
C CYS A 220 -7.09 10.63 -7.94
N PHE A 221 -6.87 10.64 -9.26
CA PHE A 221 -7.67 11.45 -10.19
C PHE A 221 -9.15 11.07 -10.22
N PRO A 222 -9.55 9.79 -10.41
CA PRO A 222 -10.96 9.43 -10.38
C PRO A 222 -11.60 9.70 -9.02
N VAL A 223 -10.87 9.55 -7.90
CA VAL A 223 -11.36 9.92 -6.55
C VAL A 223 -11.63 11.43 -6.47
N LEU A 224 -10.69 12.25 -6.95
CA LEU A 224 -10.81 13.70 -6.94
C LEU A 224 -11.95 14.19 -7.84
N LEU A 225 -12.07 13.63 -9.05
CA LEU A 225 -13.16 13.92 -9.98
C LEU A 225 -14.52 13.57 -9.36
N ALA A 226 -14.63 12.39 -8.75
CA ALA A 226 -15.84 11.98 -8.05
C ALA A 226 -16.18 12.95 -6.90
N GLY A 227 -15.19 13.36 -6.09
CA GLY A 227 -15.41 14.31 -4.99
C GLY A 227 -15.88 15.68 -5.48
N LEU A 228 -15.24 16.22 -6.51
CA LEU A 228 -15.65 17.49 -7.12
C LEU A 228 -17.08 17.41 -7.67
N ALA A 229 -17.44 16.31 -8.33
CA ALA A 229 -18.79 16.08 -8.85
C ALA A 229 -19.83 15.90 -7.72
N LEU A 230 -19.54 15.11 -6.69
CA LEU A 230 -20.46 14.85 -5.57
C LEU A 230 -20.84 16.11 -4.80
N THR A 231 -19.93 17.08 -4.74
CA THR A 231 -20.19 18.36 -4.07
C THR A 231 -21.33 19.12 -4.73
N HIS A 232 -21.37 19.10 -6.07
CA HIS A 232 -22.42 19.74 -6.86
C HIS A 232 -23.79 19.10 -6.55
N PHE A 233 -23.86 17.77 -6.51
CA PHE A 233 -25.09 17.04 -6.20
C PHE A 233 -25.57 17.20 -4.75
N GLN A 234 -24.67 17.47 -3.80
CA GLN A 234 -25.05 17.59 -2.39
C GLN A 234 -25.55 18.98 -1.97
N HIS A 235 -24.99 20.05 -2.55
CA HIS A 235 -25.10 21.41 -2.00
C HIS A 235 -26.01 22.35 -2.80
N ARG A 236 -26.52 21.97 -3.99
CA ARG A 236 -27.67 22.57 -4.73
C ARG A 236 -27.66 22.11 -6.20
N GLU A 237 -28.79 21.65 -6.73
CA GLU A 237 -28.96 21.25 -8.14
C GLU A 237 -28.64 22.39 -9.14
N ASP A 238 -28.81 23.66 -8.74
CA ASP A 238 -28.63 24.82 -9.62
C ASP A 238 -27.24 25.50 -9.55
N ALA A 239 -26.37 25.09 -8.62
CA ALA A 239 -25.11 25.78 -8.37
C ALA A 239 -24.00 25.31 -9.33
N LYS A 240 -23.72 26.07 -10.40
CA LYS A 240 -22.67 25.75 -11.38
C LYS A 240 -21.33 25.38 -10.70
N PRO A 241 -20.59 24.39 -11.24
CA PRO A 241 -19.30 24.00 -10.67
C PRO A 241 -18.32 25.17 -10.66
N ASN A 242 -17.59 25.34 -9.56
CA ASN A 242 -16.51 26.32 -9.49
C ASN A 242 -15.33 25.83 -10.33
N LEU A 243 -15.29 26.24 -11.60
CA LEU A 243 -14.28 25.82 -12.57
C LEU A 243 -12.85 26.15 -12.13
N THR A 244 -12.64 27.19 -11.30
CA THR A 244 -11.31 27.49 -10.75
C THR A 244 -10.87 26.42 -9.75
N ILE A 245 -11.76 25.98 -8.86
CA ILE A 245 -11.47 24.89 -7.92
C ILE A 245 -11.16 23.60 -8.68
N TRP A 246 -11.95 23.28 -9.70
CA TRP A 246 -11.74 22.09 -10.52
C TRP A 246 -10.41 22.16 -11.27
N ALA A 247 -10.13 23.28 -11.94
CA ALA A 247 -8.90 23.49 -12.68
C ALA A 247 -7.67 23.37 -11.77
N VAL A 248 -7.68 24.03 -10.60
CA VAL A 248 -6.57 23.96 -9.66
C VAL A 248 -6.37 22.54 -9.14
N ALA A 249 -7.44 21.85 -8.75
CA ALA A 249 -7.34 20.50 -8.20
C ALA A 249 -6.82 19.49 -9.24
N LEU A 250 -7.18 19.64 -10.53
CA LEU A 250 -6.86 18.68 -11.60
C LEU A 250 -5.59 19.02 -12.40
N VAL A 251 -5.26 20.30 -12.57
CA VAL A 251 -4.10 20.74 -13.39
C VAL A 251 -2.83 20.86 -12.55
N LEU A 252 -2.92 21.34 -11.31
CA LEU A 252 -1.76 21.47 -10.42
C LEU A 252 -0.96 20.17 -10.23
N PRO A 253 -1.60 18.99 -10.05
CA PRO A 253 -0.86 17.73 -9.96
C PRO A 253 0.04 17.48 -11.17
N ILE A 254 -0.47 17.80 -12.37
CA ILE A 254 0.26 17.62 -13.63
C ILE A 254 1.42 18.60 -13.69
N ILE A 255 1.21 19.87 -13.32
CA ILE A 255 2.28 20.89 -13.28
C ILE A 255 3.43 20.44 -12.36
N ILE A 256 3.11 19.93 -11.18
CA ILE A 256 4.12 19.46 -10.21
C ILE A 256 4.89 18.26 -10.74
N ALA A 257 4.19 17.31 -11.37
CA ALA A 257 4.83 16.12 -11.94
C ALA A 257 5.53 16.40 -13.29
N LEU A 258 5.22 17.51 -13.95
CA LEU A 258 5.60 17.80 -15.33
C LEU A 258 7.11 17.67 -15.59
N PRO A 259 8.03 18.17 -14.73
CA PRO A 259 9.47 18.03 -14.98
C PRO A 259 9.90 16.56 -15.09
N TRP A 260 9.34 15.68 -14.25
CA TRP A 260 9.63 14.24 -14.29
C TRP A 260 9.00 13.57 -15.52
N LEU A 261 7.77 13.95 -15.86
CA LEU A 261 7.08 13.44 -17.05
C LEU A 261 7.83 13.81 -18.34
N LEU A 262 8.31 15.06 -18.45
CA LEU A 262 9.11 15.51 -19.59
C LEU A 262 10.45 14.78 -19.68
N ARG A 263 11.15 14.60 -18.54
CA ARG A 263 12.35 13.76 -18.48
C ARG A 263 12.09 12.35 -19.02
N ASN A 264 10.99 11.72 -18.60
CA ASN A 264 10.65 10.37 -19.08
C ASN A 264 10.35 10.36 -20.57
N LYS A 265 9.63 11.35 -21.09
CA LYS A 265 9.38 11.48 -22.53
C LYS A 265 10.68 11.61 -23.33
N GLU A 266 11.63 12.39 -22.84
CA GLU A 266 12.93 12.58 -23.50
C GLU A 266 13.80 11.32 -23.44
N LEU A 267 13.88 10.66 -22.28
CA LEU A 267 14.73 9.48 -22.09
C LEU A 267 14.15 8.19 -22.66
N TYR A 268 12.83 8.02 -22.58
CA TYR A 268 12.15 6.74 -22.82
C TYR A 268 11.12 6.82 -23.94
N GLY A 269 10.82 8.01 -24.47
CA GLY A 269 9.82 8.20 -25.52
C GLY A 269 8.36 8.24 -25.04
N ASP A 270 8.10 8.02 -23.75
CA ASP A 270 6.78 8.13 -23.15
C ASP A 270 6.81 8.76 -21.74
N PHE A 271 5.72 9.44 -21.35
CA PHE A 271 5.68 10.21 -20.11
C PHE A 271 5.74 9.36 -18.82
N LEU A 272 5.35 8.09 -18.88
CA LEU A 272 5.18 7.23 -17.71
C LEU A 272 6.26 6.16 -17.58
N ALA A 273 7.27 6.19 -18.46
CA ALA A 273 8.35 5.20 -18.55
C ALA A 273 7.85 3.76 -18.78
N VAL A 274 6.68 3.58 -19.39
CA VAL A 274 6.06 2.26 -19.61
C VAL A 274 6.88 1.44 -20.60
N SER A 275 7.39 2.07 -21.66
CA SER A 275 8.17 1.39 -22.70
C SER A 275 9.46 0.79 -22.15
N VAL A 276 10.26 1.60 -21.44
CA VAL A 276 11.53 1.16 -20.83
C VAL A 276 11.30 0.14 -19.71
N PHE A 277 10.22 0.31 -18.93
CA PHE A 277 9.84 -0.68 -17.92
C PHE A 277 9.56 -2.03 -18.58
N ASN A 278 8.75 -2.05 -19.64
CA ASN A 278 8.42 -3.27 -20.37
C ASN A 278 9.66 -3.95 -20.96
N ALA A 279 10.58 -3.16 -21.53
CA ALA A 279 11.83 -3.66 -22.10
C ALA A 279 12.76 -4.27 -21.02
N ALA A 280 12.80 -3.68 -19.82
CA ALA A 280 13.63 -4.16 -18.72
C ALA A 280 12.99 -5.35 -17.95
N PHE A 281 11.66 -5.47 -17.94
CA PHE A 281 10.92 -6.50 -17.19
C PHE A 281 10.67 -7.80 -17.97
N THR A 282 11.30 -8.01 -19.13
CA THR A 282 11.12 -9.21 -19.96
C THR A 282 11.48 -10.52 -19.23
N GLY A 283 12.50 -10.49 -18.36
CA GLY A 283 12.89 -11.63 -17.53
C GLY A 283 11.99 -11.90 -16.31
N SER A 284 10.98 -11.06 -16.07
CA SER A 284 10.02 -11.29 -14.98
C SER A 284 8.98 -12.35 -15.37
N PRO A 285 8.38 -13.05 -14.39
CA PRO A 285 7.26 -13.96 -14.62
C PRO A 285 6.13 -13.28 -15.43
N GLN A 286 5.86 -13.75 -16.66
CA GLN A 286 4.85 -13.19 -17.55
C GLN A 286 3.50 -13.90 -17.38
N ALA A 287 2.39 -13.17 -17.49
CA ALA A 287 1.05 -13.75 -17.29
C ALA A 287 0.74 -14.85 -18.32
N ASN A 288 1.14 -14.67 -19.58
CA ASN A 288 0.92 -15.65 -20.66
C ASN A 288 1.53 -17.02 -20.35
N THR A 289 2.75 -17.07 -19.81
CA THR A 289 3.43 -18.32 -19.43
C THR A 289 2.59 -19.11 -18.42
N PHE A 290 2.02 -18.46 -17.41
CA PHE A 290 1.18 -19.15 -16.43
C PHE A 290 -0.20 -19.52 -17.00
N ILE A 291 -0.74 -18.70 -17.91
CA ILE A 291 -2.00 -19.03 -18.61
C ILE A 291 -1.83 -20.27 -19.50
N GLU A 292 -0.69 -20.41 -20.17
CA GLU A 292 -0.36 -21.61 -20.97
C GLU A 292 -0.26 -22.86 -20.10
N ILE A 293 0.32 -22.75 -18.90
CA ILE A 293 0.51 -23.89 -17.98
C ILE A 293 -0.79 -24.27 -17.25
N PHE A 294 -1.52 -23.29 -16.72
CA PHE A 294 -2.64 -23.51 -15.79
C PHE A 294 -4.02 -23.27 -16.43
N GLY A 295 -4.06 -22.80 -17.67
CA GLY A 295 -5.26 -22.25 -18.29
C GLY A 295 -5.67 -20.89 -17.70
N PRO A 296 -6.54 -20.11 -18.38
CA PRO A 296 -6.97 -18.80 -17.89
C PRO A 296 -7.62 -18.86 -16.51
N GLN A 297 -8.49 -19.84 -16.27
CA GLN A 297 -9.16 -20.01 -14.98
C GLN A 297 -8.15 -20.39 -13.88
N GLY A 298 -7.24 -21.31 -14.14
CA GLY A 298 -6.22 -21.73 -13.17
C GLY A 298 -5.26 -20.59 -12.84
N TYR A 299 -4.87 -19.78 -13.82
CA TYR A 299 -4.07 -18.58 -13.57
C TYR A 299 -4.76 -17.62 -12.59
N TRP A 300 -6.00 -17.23 -12.86
CA TRP A 300 -6.69 -16.26 -12.01
C TRP A 300 -7.04 -16.82 -10.63
N LEU A 301 -7.52 -18.06 -10.53
CA LEU A 301 -7.97 -18.63 -9.25
C LEU A 301 -6.83 -19.24 -8.43
N ASN A 302 -5.94 -20.00 -9.06
CA ASN A 302 -4.92 -20.79 -8.36
C ASN A 302 -3.58 -20.06 -8.26
N MET A 303 -3.33 -19.06 -9.11
CA MET A 303 -2.14 -18.20 -9.00
C MET A 303 -2.52 -16.84 -8.42
N VAL A 304 -3.17 -15.97 -9.19
CA VAL A 304 -3.37 -14.57 -8.77
C VAL A 304 -4.15 -14.48 -7.47
N LEU A 305 -5.33 -15.10 -7.37
CA LEU A 305 -6.15 -15.05 -6.15
C LEU A 305 -5.48 -15.76 -4.96
N TRP A 306 -4.84 -16.90 -5.19
CA TRP A 306 -4.14 -17.65 -4.14
C TRP A 306 -3.01 -16.84 -3.50
N TRP A 307 -2.18 -16.19 -4.33
CA TRP A 307 -1.06 -15.36 -3.89
C TRP A 307 -1.56 -14.05 -3.27
N THR A 308 -2.56 -13.43 -3.87
CA THR A 308 -3.11 -12.15 -3.40
C THR A 308 -3.74 -12.33 -2.03
N SER A 309 -4.58 -13.36 -1.87
CA SER A 309 -5.26 -13.62 -0.60
C SER A 309 -4.25 -13.80 0.55
N ARG A 310 -3.26 -14.68 0.40
CA ARG A 310 -2.26 -14.96 1.45
C ARG A 310 -1.39 -13.75 1.77
N SER A 311 -0.87 -13.09 0.73
CA SER A 311 -0.04 -11.90 0.91
C SER A 311 -0.82 -10.68 1.41
N PHE A 312 -2.15 -10.64 1.25
CA PHE A 312 -2.98 -9.59 1.85
C PHE A 312 -2.85 -9.58 3.37
N ILE A 313 -2.80 -10.77 3.99
CA ILE A 313 -2.57 -10.91 5.42
C ILE A 313 -1.08 -10.75 5.73
N GLY A 314 -0.23 -11.54 5.08
CA GLY A 314 1.22 -11.48 5.23
C GLY A 314 1.96 -12.57 4.45
N ALA A 315 2.92 -12.13 3.65
CA ALA A 315 3.94 -12.96 3.03
C ALA A 315 5.24 -12.12 2.98
N PHE A 316 6.32 -12.67 3.51
CA PHE A 316 7.55 -11.94 3.83
C PHE A 316 8.75 -12.48 3.07
N GLY A 317 9.85 -11.74 3.10
CA GLY A 317 10.96 -11.97 2.17
C GLY A 317 10.51 -11.72 0.73
N TYR A 318 11.11 -12.43 -0.23
CA TYR A 318 10.63 -12.48 -1.61
C TYR A 318 9.42 -13.40 -1.79
N MET A 319 8.35 -13.17 -1.00
CA MET A 319 7.14 -13.99 -0.99
C MET A 319 7.40 -15.47 -0.69
N ASP A 320 8.38 -15.73 0.17
CA ASP A 320 8.87 -17.07 0.48
C ASP A 320 8.55 -17.48 1.92
N ILE A 321 8.27 -16.54 2.83
CA ILE A 321 7.87 -16.80 4.22
C ILE A 321 6.38 -16.48 4.40
N PHE A 322 5.58 -17.50 4.74
CA PHE A 322 4.15 -17.33 5.04
C PHE A 322 3.86 -17.42 6.54
N LEU A 323 2.69 -16.94 6.99
CA LEU A 323 2.32 -16.92 8.42
C LEU A 323 2.37 -18.30 9.06
N PHE A 324 1.99 -19.35 8.33
CA PHE A 324 1.88 -20.72 8.84
C PHE A 324 2.81 -21.68 8.09
N ASP A 325 3.97 -21.20 7.67
CA ASP A 325 4.92 -21.94 6.82
C ASP A 325 5.49 -23.21 7.48
N LYS A 326 5.46 -23.28 8.82
CA LYS A 326 5.89 -24.46 9.59
C LYS A 326 4.83 -25.57 9.68
N MET A 327 3.59 -25.26 9.36
CA MET A 327 2.49 -26.24 9.43
C MET A 327 2.45 -27.06 8.15
N ARG A 328 1.81 -28.23 8.22
CA ARG A 328 1.49 -28.98 7.00
C ARG A 328 0.63 -28.12 6.06
N SER A 329 0.79 -28.32 4.76
CA SER A 329 0.15 -27.49 3.73
C SER A 329 -1.38 -27.46 3.82
N ASP A 330 -1.99 -28.60 4.16
CA ASP A 330 -3.43 -28.76 4.42
C ASP A 330 -3.91 -27.92 5.62
N GLN A 331 -3.18 -27.98 6.73
CA GLN A 331 -3.48 -27.21 7.95
C GLN A 331 -3.31 -25.70 7.72
N SER A 332 -2.22 -25.30 7.07
CA SER A 332 -1.95 -23.91 6.69
C SER A 332 -3.07 -23.36 5.80
N ALA A 333 -3.48 -24.11 4.77
CA ALA A 333 -4.58 -23.72 3.89
C ALA A 333 -5.92 -23.59 4.64
N ALA A 334 -6.21 -24.48 5.59
CA ALA A 334 -7.41 -24.40 6.41
C ALA A 334 -7.42 -23.14 7.31
N LEU A 335 -6.29 -22.78 7.93
CA LEU A 335 -6.17 -21.57 8.73
C LEU A 335 -6.34 -20.30 7.91
N TYR A 336 -5.68 -20.22 6.74
CA TYR A 336 -5.88 -19.10 5.81
C TYR A 336 -7.36 -18.98 5.41
N SER A 337 -8.00 -20.08 5.03
CA SER A 337 -9.44 -20.10 4.72
C SER A 337 -10.30 -19.61 5.90
N GLY A 338 -10.00 -20.06 7.13
CA GLY A 338 -10.68 -19.59 8.33
C GLY A 338 -10.53 -18.09 8.55
N ILE A 339 -9.32 -17.54 8.38
CA ILE A 339 -9.06 -16.10 8.47
C ILE A 339 -9.86 -15.33 7.41
N PHE A 340 -9.92 -15.83 6.17
CA PHE A 340 -10.71 -15.20 5.11
C PHE A 340 -12.20 -15.26 5.40
N LEU A 341 -12.72 -16.39 5.90
CA LEU A 341 -14.14 -16.52 6.26
C LEU A 341 -14.50 -15.57 7.41
N ILE A 342 -13.67 -15.45 8.44
CA ILE A 342 -13.86 -14.49 9.53
C ILE A 342 -13.84 -13.06 8.98
N THR A 343 -12.84 -12.72 8.16
CA THR A 343 -12.72 -11.38 7.55
C THR A 343 -13.92 -11.06 6.67
N ALA A 344 -14.35 -12.00 5.81
CA ALA A 344 -15.52 -11.87 4.96
C ALA A 344 -16.80 -11.70 5.78
N GLY A 345 -16.98 -12.49 6.84
CA GLY A 345 -18.09 -12.37 7.78
C GLY A 345 -18.15 -10.97 8.42
N ILE A 346 -17.01 -10.45 8.89
CA ILE A 346 -16.92 -9.09 9.44
C ILE A 346 -17.29 -8.05 8.36
N VAL A 347 -16.76 -8.16 7.14
CA VAL A 347 -17.09 -7.24 6.04
C VAL A 347 -18.57 -7.30 5.66
N LEU A 348 -19.18 -8.49 5.61
CA LEU A 348 -20.60 -8.67 5.34
C LEU A 348 -21.47 -8.04 6.43
N LEU A 349 -21.12 -8.23 7.71
CA LEU A 349 -21.74 -7.52 8.83
C LEU A 349 -21.57 -6.00 8.70
N GLY A 350 -20.43 -5.56 8.17
CA GLY A 350 -20.16 -4.15 7.88
C GLY A 350 -21.12 -3.54 6.87
N GLN A 351 -21.56 -4.29 5.86
CA GLN A 351 -22.58 -3.82 4.92
C GLN A 351 -23.92 -3.55 5.62
N LEU A 352 -24.30 -4.40 6.58
CA LEU A 352 -25.49 -4.18 7.41
C LEU A 352 -25.31 -2.98 8.35
N GLY A 353 -24.17 -2.90 9.04
CA GLY A 353 -23.83 -1.78 9.92
C GLY A 353 -23.82 -0.44 9.20
N TYR A 354 -23.33 -0.41 7.96
CA TYR A 354 -23.38 0.78 7.12
C TYR A 354 -24.82 1.23 6.82
N ARG A 355 -25.73 0.29 6.50
CA ARG A 355 -27.14 0.62 6.24
C ARG A 355 -27.81 1.22 7.47
N GLU A 356 -27.47 0.74 8.66
CA GLU A 356 -27.94 1.31 9.94
C GLU A 356 -27.42 2.75 10.11
N ILE A 357 -26.13 3.01 9.84
CA ILE A 357 -25.54 4.36 9.90
C ILE A 357 -26.21 5.32 8.92
N LYS A 358 -26.48 4.87 7.69
CA LYS A 358 -27.20 5.65 6.68
C LYS A 358 -28.58 6.09 7.18
N SER A 359 -29.33 5.16 7.78
CA SER A 359 -30.64 5.45 8.37
C SER A 359 -30.56 6.46 9.51
N GLN A 360 -29.56 6.34 10.39
CA GLN A 360 -29.38 7.25 11.54
C GLN A 360 -28.94 8.65 11.11
N SER A 361 -28.05 8.75 10.12
CA SER A 361 -27.53 10.05 9.63
C SER A 361 -28.61 10.94 9.04
N ASP A 362 -29.69 10.38 8.48
CA ASP A 362 -30.80 11.17 7.96
C ASP A 362 -31.62 11.85 9.09
N SER A 363 -31.38 11.46 10.35
CA SER A 363 -32.03 12.01 11.55
C SER A 363 -31.12 12.87 12.45
N GLU A 364 -29.80 12.83 12.25
CA GLU A 364 -28.81 13.50 13.10
C GLU A 364 -27.98 14.55 12.32
N ALA A 365 -27.33 15.49 13.02
CA ALA A 365 -26.43 16.50 12.44
C ALA A 365 -25.07 15.94 11.95
N LEU A 366 -25.02 14.67 11.53
CA LEU A 366 -23.82 13.97 11.08
C LEU A 366 -23.55 14.19 9.58
N PRO A 367 -22.29 14.02 9.12
CA PRO A 367 -21.97 13.99 7.70
C PRO A 367 -22.73 12.89 6.96
N ARG A 368 -23.21 13.19 5.74
CA ARG A 368 -23.94 12.21 4.93
C ARG A 368 -23.02 11.07 4.53
N PRO A 369 -23.37 9.79 4.73
CA PRO A 369 -22.43 8.69 4.48
C PRO A 369 -22.30 8.31 2.99
N ALA A 370 -23.24 8.71 2.12
CA ALA A 370 -23.25 8.32 0.71
C ALA A 370 -21.99 8.75 -0.09
N PRO A 371 -21.47 10.00 -0.01
CA PRO A 371 -20.21 10.34 -0.66
C PRO A 371 -19.04 9.49 -0.20
N PHE A 372 -18.98 9.16 1.09
CA PHE A 372 -17.92 8.32 1.63
C PHE A 372 -17.90 6.96 0.92
N GLN A 373 -19.07 6.35 0.72
CA GLN A 373 -19.19 5.10 -0.04
C GLN A 373 -18.81 5.23 -1.51
N ILE A 374 -19.25 6.31 -2.18
CA ILE A 374 -18.97 6.48 -3.59
C ILE A 374 -17.46 6.66 -3.80
N LEU A 375 -16.81 7.52 -3.00
CA LEU A 375 -15.35 7.70 -3.07
C LEU A 375 -14.61 6.41 -2.73
N HIS A 376 -15.08 5.66 -1.72
CA HIS A 376 -14.54 4.36 -1.33
C HIS A 376 -14.59 3.36 -2.47
N LEU A 377 -15.74 3.25 -3.14
CA LEU A 377 -15.97 2.35 -4.27
C LEU A 377 -15.11 2.76 -5.46
N VAL A 378 -15.04 4.06 -5.78
CA VAL A 378 -14.20 4.59 -6.85
C VAL A 378 -12.73 4.23 -6.60
N LEU A 379 -12.21 4.49 -5.40
CA LEU A 379 -10.83 4.13 -5.06
C LEU A 379 -10.60 2.61 -5.19
N PHE A 380 -11.49 1.80 -4.61
CA PHE A 380 -11.39 0.34 -4.67
C PHE A 380 -11.41 -0.20 -6.11
N VAL A 381 -12.36 0.26 -6.93
CA VAL A 381 -12.51 -0.19 -8.32
C VAL A 381 -11.31 0.19 -9.15
N PHE A 382 -10.87 1.46 -9.10
CA PHE A 382 -9.74 1.89 -9.93
C PHE A 382 -8.41 1.27 -9.48
N THR A 383 -8.17 1.07 -8.18
CA THR A 383 -7.02 0.29 -7.71
C THR A 383 -7.09 -1.16 -8.21
N THR A 384 -8.27 -1.78 -8.16
CA THR A 384 -8.45 -3.15 -8.64
C THR A 384 -8.25 -3.26 -10.16
N ILE A 385 -8.70 -2.27 -10.94
CA ILE A 385 -8.46 -2.21 -12.39
C ILE A 385 -6.95 -2.12 -12.67
N LEU A 386 -6.21 -1.27 -11.96
CA LEU A 386 -4.75 -1.19 -12.10
C LEU A 386 -4.07 -2.51 -11.75
N PHE A 387 -4.52 -3.18 -10.69
CA PHE A 387 -4.02 -4.49 -10.28
C PHE A 387 -4.28 -5.58 -11.33
N ILE A 388 -5.51 -5.66 -11.86
CA ILE A 388 -5.89 -6.60 -12.92
C ILE A 388 -5.08 -6.32 -14.17
N ARG A 389 -4.97 -5.05 -14.58
CA ARG A 389 -4.16 -4.66 -15.74
C ARG A 389 -2.71 -5.11 -15.60
N PHE A 390 -2.12 -4.96 -14.41
CA PHE A 390 -0.76 -5.41 -14.17
C PHE A 390 -0.65 -6.94 -14.27
N ASN A 391 -1.64 -7.66 -13.72
CA ASN A 391 -1.72 -9.12 -13.78
C ASN A 391 -2.14 -9.71 -15.14
N LEU A 392 -2.60 -8.89 -16.08
CA LEU A 392 -2.83 -9.29 -17.47
C LEU A 392 -1.52 -9.33 -18.28
N GLN A 393 -0.49 -8.62 -17.82
CA GLN A 393 0.80 -8.55 -18.50
C GLN A 393 1.85 -9.39 -17.76
N TYR A 394 2.03 -9.17 -16.46
CA TYR A 394 3.00 -9.86 -15.61
C TYR A 394 2.28 -10.72 -14.58
N PHE A 395 2.91 -11.78 -14.07
CA PHE A 395 2.41 -12.42 -12.86
C PHE A 395 2.86 -11.63 -11.63
N GLN A 396 1.92 -10.91 -11.01
CA GLN A 396 2.15 -9.99 -9.90
C GLN A 396 1.03 -10.12 -8.85
N GLY A 397 0.84 -11.35 -8.34
CA GLY A 397 -0.20 -11.69 -7.38
C GLY A 397 0.03 -11.16 -5.95
N GLN A 398 0.91 -10.19 -5.72
CA GLN A 398 1.12 -9.64 -4.38
C GLN A 398 0.05 -8.60 -4.01
N ALA A 399 -0.53 -8.72 -2.83
CA ALA A 399 -1.57 -7.81 -2.37
C ALA A 399 -1.10 -6.37 -2.11
N ARG A 400 0.21 -6.12 -1.96
CA ARG A 400 0.75 -4.76 -1.79
C ARG A 400 0.28 -3.79 -2.89
N TYR A 401 0.03 -4.30 -4.10
CA TYR A 401 -0.49 -3.50 -5.21
C TYR A 401 -1.95 -3.04 -5.03
N LEU A 402 -2.70 -3.64 -4.10
CA LEU A 402 -4.04 -3.22 -3.70
C LEU A 402 -4.02 -2.24 -2.52
N PHE A 403 -2.92 -2.12 -1.79
CA PHE A 403 -2.83 -1.29 -0.59
C PHE A 403 -2.83 0.23 -0.82
N PRO A 404 -2.70 0.79 -2.05
CA PRO A 404 -3.14 2.17 -2.27
C PRO A 404 -4.59 2.40 -1.85
N ALA A 405 -5.45 1.37 -1.93
CA ALA A 405 -6.82 1.39 -1.42
C ALA A 405 -6.95 0.85 0.03
N ILE A 406 -5.89 0.85 0.85
CA ILE A 406 -5.93 0.33 2.24
C ILE A 406 -7.02 1.00 3.08
N VAL A 407 -7.27 2.30 2.87
CA VAL A 407 -8.39 3.02 3.49
C VAL A 407 -9.72 2.34 3.18
N SER A 408 -9.93 1.88 1.95
CA SER A 408 -11.16 1.21 1.55
C SER A 408 -11.34 -0.13 2.26
N PHE A 409 -10.30 -0.96 2.32
CA PHE A 409 -10.35 -2.24 3.02
C PHE A 409 -10.57 -2.06 4.54
N ALA A 410 -9.88 -1.08 5.12
CA ALA A 410 -9.98 -0.75 6.54
C ALA A 410 -11.41 -0.38 6.95
N TYR A 411 -12.09 0.46 6.18
CA TYR A 411 -13.46 0.87 6.51
C TYR A 411 -14.49 -0.25 6.35
N LEU A 412 -14.33 -1.15 5.36
CA LEU A 412 -15.18 -2.33 5.22
C LEU A 412 -15.13 -3.22 6.48
N PHE A 413 -13.94 -3.41 7.04
CA PHE A 413 -13.75 -4.17 8.28
C PHE A 413 -14.24 -3.39 9.51
N ALA A 414 -14.04 -2.08 9.55
CA ALA A 414 -14.42 -1.22 10.65
C ALA A 414 -15.94 -1.18 10.89
N PHE A 415 -16.74 -1.06 9.82
CA PHE A 415 -18.20 -1.12 9.93
C PHE A 415 -18.66 -2.45 10.57
N GLY A 416 -18.02 -3.56 10.21
CA GLY A 416 -18.30 -4.87 10.79
C GLY A 416 -17.93 -4.94 12.26
N SER A 417 -16.77 -4.40 12.62
CA SER A 417 -16.26 -4.36 14.00
C SER A 417 -17.21 -3.59 14.93
N VAL A 418 -17.68 -2.42 14.49
CA VAL A 418 -18.68 -1.63 15.23
C VAL A 418 -20.01 -2.38 15.33
N ARG A 419 -20.41 -3.08 14.27
CA ARG A 419 -21.65 -3.86 14.28
C ARG A 419 -21.61 -5.07 15.21
N ILE A 420 -20.45 -5.70 15.37
CA ILE A 420 -20.22 -6.79 16.34
C ILE A 420 -20.35 -6.27 17.77
N LEU A 421 -19.71 -5.14 18.08
CA LEU A 421 -19.79 -4.50 19.40
C LEU A 421 -20.88 -3.43 19.46
N LYS A 422 -22.07 -3.69 18.90
CA LYS A 422 -23.17 -2.71 18.79
C LYS A 422 -23.54 -2.05 20.13
N SER A 423 -23.40 -2.77 21.24
CA SER A 423 -23.67 -2.26 22.60
C SER A 423 -22.53 -1.44 23.21
N LYS A 424 -21.32 -1.53 22.66
CA LYS A 424 -20.11 -0.82 23.11
C LYS A 424 -19.25 -0.39 21.90
N PRO A 425 -19.79 0.43 20.99
CA PRO A 425 -19.11 0.80 19.75
C PRO A 425 -17.78 1.53 20.00
N GLU A 426 -17.63 2.25 21.12
CA GLU A 426 -16.43 2.98 21.50
C GLU A 426 -15.17 2.10 21.65
N ILE A 427 -15.35 0.79 21.90
CA ILE A 427 -14.25 -0.18 21.97
C ILE A 427 -14.15 -1.07 20.72
N ALA A 428 -14.89 -0.78 19.65
CA ALA A 428 -14.86 -1.56 18.39
C ALA A 428 -13.48 -1.71 17.78
N TYR A 429 -12.57 -0.76 18.04
CA TYR A 429 -11.18 -0.83 17.59
C TYR A 429 -10.42 -2.02 18.19
N LEU A 430 -10.87 -2.60 19.31
CA LEU A 430 -10.27 -3.79 19.89
C LEU A 430 -10.45 -5.03 19.01
N VAL A 431 -11.49 -5.09 18.17
CA VAL A 431 -11.74 -6.24 17.27
C VAL A 431 -10.56 -6.43 16.29
N PRO A 432 -10.21 -5.44 15.43
CA PRO A 432 -9.02 -5.57 14.58
C PRO A 432 -7.72 -5.61 15.39
N THR A 433 -7.63 -4.90 16.52
CA THR A 433 -6.43 -4.90 17.37
C THR A 433 -6.08 -6.29 17.87
N VAL A 434 -7.05 -7.01 18.45
CA VAL A 434 -6.82 -8.36 18.98
C VAL A 434 -6.65 -9.35 17.83
N PHE A 435 -7.55 -9.33 16.84
CA PHE A 435 -7.52 -10.28 15.74
C PHE A 435 -6.22 -10.21 14.93
N LEU A 436 -5.85 -9.01 14.48
CA LEU A 436 -4.64 -8.82 13.70
C LEU A 436 -3.37 -8.79 14.58
N GLY A 437 -3.50 -8.42 15.85
CA GLY A 437 -2.41 -8.56 16.84
C GLY A 437 -1.95 -10.00 17.00
N LEU A 438 -2.88 -10.96 17.08
CA LEU A 438 -2.56 -12.39 17.09
C LEU A 438 -1.88 -12.83 15.79
N LEU A 439 -2.31 -12.31 14.64
CA LEU A 439 -1.66 -12.59 13.35
C LEU A 439 -0.25 -11.99 13.27
N ASN A 440 0.01 -10.85 13.92
CA ASN A 440 1.37 -10.30 14.04
C ASN A 440 2.28 -11.22 14.86
N LEU A 441 1.79 -11.79 15.95
CA LEU A 441 2.58 -12.76 16.73
C LEU A 441 2.99 -13.96 15.87
N ALA A 442 2.05 -14.52 15.11
CA ALA A 442 2.32 -15.60 14.17
C ALA A 442 3.31 -15.18 13.06
N ALA A 443 3.13 -13.99 12.48
CA ALA A 443 4.02 -13.44 11.46
C ALA A 443 5.46 -13.24 11.97
N ILE A 444 5.63 -12.61 13.14
CA ILE A 444 6.94 -12.38 13.76
C ILE A 444 7.64 -13.71 14.06
N GLN A 445 6.91 -14.71 14.56
CA GLN A 445 7.45 -16.04 14.80
C GLN A 445 7.94 -16.68 13.48
N SER A 446 7.13 -16.59 12.42
CA SER A 446 7.45 -17.16 11.10
C SER A 446 8.60 -16.43 10.43
N MET A 447 8.74 -15.11 10.60
CA MET A 447 9.89 -14.35 10.11
C MET A 447 11.18 -14.68 10.88
N THR A 448 11.14 -14.60 12.21
CA THR A 448 12.29 -14.88 13.09
C THR A 448 12.88 -16.26 12.85
N SER A 449 12.02 -17.24 12.57
CA SER A 449 12.48 -18.60 12.27
C SER A 449 12.62 -18.92 10.78
N GLY A 450 12.05 -18.09 9.90
CA GLY A 450 12.07 -18.29 8.46
C GLY A 450 13.35 -17.75 7.83
N PHE A 451 13.78 -16.53 8.16
CA PHE A 451 14.96 -15.93 7.55
C PHE A 451 16.26 -16.74 7.79
N PRO A 452 16.54 -17.29 8.98
CA PRO A 452 17.72 -18.13 9.18
C PRO A 452 17.78 -19.37 8.25
N LEU A 453 16.63 -19.90 7.83
CA LEU A 453 16.56 -21.04 6.90
C LEU A 453 16.86 -20.67 5.44
N ARG A 454 17.13 -19.39 5.18
CA ARG A 454 17.43 -18.82 3.87
C ARG A 454 18.83 -18.25 3.81
N GLN A 455 19.58 -18.31 4.92
CA GLN A 455 20.99 -17.96 4.94
C GLN A 455 21.79 -19.04 4.17
N PRO A 456 22.93 -18.65 3.57
CA PRO A 456 23.76 -19.54 2.75
C PRO A 456 24.25 -20.80 3.47
#